data_AF-A0A923N8I4-F1
#
_entry.id   AF-A0A923N8I4-F1
#
_cell.length_a   1.000
_cell.length_b   1.000
_cell.length_c   1.000
_cell.angle_alpha   90.00
_cell.angle_beta   90.00
_cell.angle_gamma   90.00
#
_symmetry.space_group_name_H-M   'P 1'
#
loop_
_entity.id
_entity.type
_entity.pdbx_description
1 polymer ?
#
loop_
_entity_poly.entity_id
_entity_poly.type
_entity_poly.pdbx_seq_one_letter_code
_entity_poly.pdbx_strand_id
1 'polypeptide(L)'
;MRLLFTLAVTMLLSIVAPGNVMAQVKHVMYYDKDMVQVNSKEEAHFVELIERETDKDLNGTISLYKASADSATLIKKGYYNAVFHPRKVQGQLITYYPNGKRKGVQTYEDGILHGLDIEWHENDSLRQSIGYEKGKYNGELKTYYKSGKLKREELYKNGEQQYGKCYAEDGSEVAFVPYREMPVFRGGERAMLQYLGQNIRYPASSQRNRESGVVVINFTVNKHGGINNPRVIRSISRDLDKEALRVVSGMSGWTPGTFEGEKVDVLYTLPVRFTIR
;
A
#
# COMPACT_ATOMS: atom_id res chain seq x y z
N MET A 1 -5.00 -34.69 -12.03
CA MET A 1 -4.53 -33.29 -11.95
C MET A 1 -5.56 -32.27 -12.46
N ARG A 2 -6.16 -32.39 -13.65
CA ARG A 2 -7.21 -31.45 -14.13
C ARG A 2 -8.52 -31.40 -13.31
N LEU A 3 -8.86 -32.43 -12.53
CA LEU A 3 -10.13 -32.50 -11.77
C LEU A 3 -10.06 -31.86 -10.37
N LEU A 4 -8.88 -31.80 -9.73
CA LEU A 4 -8.76 -31.27 -8.36
C LEU A 4 -8.82 -29.73 -8.34
N PHE A 5 -8.31 -29.07 -9.37
CA PHE A 5 -8.30 -27.60 -9.48
C PHE A 5 -9.68 -27.00 -9.77
N THR A 6 -10.53 -27.73 -10.50
CA THR A 6 -11.93 -27.34 -10.78
C THR A 6 -12.78 -27.35 -9.51
N LEU A 7 -12.47 -28.22 -8.55
CA LEU A 7 -13.20 -28.34 -7.28
C LEU A 7 -12.94 -27.16 -6.33
N ALA A 8 -11.71 -26.65 -6.24
CA ALA A 8 -11.37 -25.58 -5.29
C ALA A 8 -12.04 -24.23 -5.62
N VAL A 9 -12.23 -23.92 -6.91
CA VAL A 9 -12.91 -22.69 -7.36
C VAL A 9 -14.43 -22.82 -7.29
N THR A 10 -14.99 -24.03 -7.46
CA THR A 10 -16.43 -24.27 -7.29
C THR A 10 -16.84 -24.34 -5.82
N MET A 11 -15.96 -24.74 -4.90
CA MET A 11 -16.27 -24.80 -3.47
C MET A 11 -16.41 -23.40 -2.81
N LEU A 12 -15.88 -22.35 -3.44
CA LEU A 12 -16.13 -20.94 -3.06
C LEU A 12 -17.57 -20.46 -3.38
N LEU A 13 -18.36 -21.25 -4.12
CA LEU A 13 -19.71 -20.90 -4.58
C LEU A 13 -20.83 -21.64 -3.84
N SER A 14 -20.56 -22.56 -2.92
CA SER A 14 -21.58 -23.46 -2.36
C SER A 14 -21.59 -23.53 -0.82
N ILE A 15 -21.98 -22.43 -0.18
CA ILE A 15 -22.67 -22.46 1.12
C ILE A 15 -23.83 -21.46 1.05
N VAL A 16 -25.04 -21.94 0.77
CA VAL A 16 -26.27 -21.15 0.90
C VAL A 16 -27.16 -21.87 1.91
N ALA A 17 -27.27 -21.29 3.09
CA ALA A 17 -28.31 -21.65 4.06
C ALA A 17 -29.64 -20.99 3.64
N PRO A 18 -30.81 -21.63 3.85
CA PRO A 18 -32.09 -21.08 3.44
C PRO A 18 -32.54 -20.00 4.42
N GLY A 19 -32.30 -18.75 4.07
CA GLY A 19 -32.86 -17.58 4.75
C GLY A 19 -32.57 -16.33 3.92
N ASN A 20 -33.59 -15.82 3.22
CA ASN A 20 -33.61 -14.58 2.42
C ASN A 20 -32.22 -14.00 2.07
N VAL A 21 -31.49 -14.69 1.21
CA VAL A 21 -30.23 -14.18 0.68
C VAL A 21 -30.60 -13.30 -0.51
N MET A 22 -30.57 -11.99 -0.31
CA MET A 22 -30.47 -11.05 -1.44
C MET A 22 -29.30 -11.52 -2.31
N ALA A 23 -29.52 -11.64 -3.63
CA ALA A 23 -28.55 -12.24 -4.53
C ALA A 23 -27.23 -11.47 -4.50
N GLN A 24 -26.22 -12.02 -3.83
CA GLN A 24 -24.89 -11.42 -3.75
C GLN A 24 -24.26 -11.37 -5.14
N VAL A 25 -23.97 -10.17 -5.63
CA VAL A 25 -23.27 -9.98 -6.91
C VAL A 25 -21.79 -10.24 -6.70
N LYS A 26 -21.26 -11.23 -7.44
CA LYS A 26 -19.85 -11.62 -7.42
C LYS A 26 -19.18 -11.19 -8.71
N HIS A 27 -18.05 -10.51 -8.61
CA HIS A 27 -17.19 -10.15 -9.73
C HIS A 27 -15.78 -10.68 -9.48
N VAL A 28 -15.21 -11.37 -10.47
CA VAL A 28 -13.89 -11.99 -10.37
C VAL A 28 -12.94 -11.32 -11.34
N MET A 29 -11.78 -10.89 -10.86
CA MET A 29 -10.71 -10.33 -11.66
C MET A 29 -9.42 -11.13 -11.49
N TYR A 30 -8.65 -11.22 -12.56
CA TYR A 30 -7.41 -11.99 -12.62
C TYR A 30 -6.24 -11.03 -12.83
N TYR A 31 -5.14 -11.28 -12.14
CA TYR A 31 -3.93 -10.47 -12.23
C TYR A 31 -2.69 -11.35 -12.36
N ASP A 32 -1.71 -10.90 -13.13
CA ASP A 32 -0.39 -11.53 -13.20
C ASP A 32 0.44 -11.27 -11.93
N LYS A 33 1.69 -11.74 -11.92
CA LYS A 33 2.62 -11.60 -10.78
C LYS A 33 2.97 -10.14 -10.45
N ASP A 34 2.78 -9.23 -11.40
CA ASP A 34 3.09 -7.81 -11.32
C ASP A 34 1.83 -6.97 -11.05
N MET A 35 0.71 -7.62 -10.69
CA MET A 35 -0.61 -7.01 -10.44
C MET A 35 -1.22 -6.31 -11.66
N VAL A 36 -0.83 -6.72 -12.87
CA VAL A 36 -1.47 -6.27 -14.11
C VAL A 36 -2.66 -7.19 -14.41
N GLN A 37 -3.81 -6.60 -14.72
CA GLN A 37 -5.03 -7.37 -15.01
C GLN A 37 -4.84 -8.23 -16.26
N VAL A 38 -5.21 -9.51 -16.17
CA VAL A 38 -5.20 -10.48 -17.27
C VAL A 38 -6.62 -10.98 -17.54
N ASN A 39 -6.83 -11.57 -18.71
CA ASN A 39 -8.17 -11.94 -19.19
C ASN A 39 -8.60 -13.36 -18.79
N SER A 40 -7.68 -14.17 -18.25
CA SER A 40 -7.92 -15.59 -17.98
C SER A 40 -7.39 -16.00 -16.60
N LYS A 41 -7.99 -17.05 -16.04
CA LYS A 41 -7.53 -17.64 -14.76
C LYS A 41 -6.21 -18.38 -14.93
N GLU A 42 -5.93 -18.86 -16.14
CA GLU A 42 -4.72 -19.61 -16.49
C GLU A 42 -3.46 -18.73 -16.47
N GLU A 43 -3.62 -17.43 -16.75
CA GLU A 43 -2.56 -16.42 -16.68
C GLU A 43 -2.44 -15.78 -15.28
N ALA A 44 -3.38 -16.09 -14.38
CA ALA A 44 -3.49 -15.41 -13.09
C ALA A 44 -2.45 -15.90 -12.08
N HIS A 45 -1.69 -14.97 -11.53
CA HIS A 45 -0.94 -15.17 -10.29
C HIS A 45 -1.74 -14.76 -9.05
N PHE A 46 -2.66 -13.80 -9.21
CA PHE A 46 -3.60 -13.38 -8.18
C PHE A 46 -5.03 -13.37 -8.72
N VAL A 47 -5.98 -13.67 -7.84
CA VAL A 47 -7.42 -13.64 -8.12
C VAL A 47 -8.08 -12.74 -7.11
N GLU A 48 -8.86 -11.79 -7.58
CA GLU A 48 -9.65 -10.92 -6.73
C GLU A 48 -11.13 -11.25 -6.87
N LEU A 49 -11.80 -11.44 -5.73
CA LEU A 49 -13.23 -11.62 -5.63
C LEU A 49 -13.83 -10.38 -5.00
N ILE A 50 -14.70 -9.69 -5.74
CA ILE A 50 -15.51 -8.58 -5.27
C ILE A 50 -16.92 -9.09 -5.02
N GLU A 51 -17.41 -8.87 -3.81
CA GLU A 51 -18.74 -9.27 -3.36
C GLU A 51 -19.55 -8.03 -2.97
N ARG A 52 -20.73 -7.88 -3.57
CA ARG A 52 -21.65 -6.75 -3.34
C ARG A 52 -23.08 -7.26 -3.13
N GLU A 53 -23.94 -6.46 -2.50
CA GLU A 53 -25.35 -6.82 -2.33
C GLU A 53 -26.11 -6.72 -3.65
N THR A 54 -25.84 -5.68 -4.44
CA THR A 54 -26.43 -5.46 -5.76
C THR A 54 -25.36 -5.01 -6.77
N ASP A 55 -25.72 -5.01 -8.05
CA ASP A 55 -24.86 -4.55 -9.14
C ASP A 55 -24.65 -3.03 -9.16
N LYS A 56 -25.58 -2.28 -8.55
CA LYS A 56 -25.54 -0.83 -8.39
C LYS A 56 -24.68 -0.38 -7.20
N ASP A 57 -24.43 -1.25 -6.23
CA ASP A 57 -23.66 -0.87 -5.05
C ASP A 57 -22.21 -0.59 -5.40
N LEU A 58 -21.69 0.52 -4.88
CA LEU A 58 -20.27 0.84 -4.96
C LEU A 58 -19.49 0.23 -3.79
N ASN A 59 -20.21 -0.17 -2.73
CA ASN A 59 -19.64 -0.76 -1.54
C ASN A 59 -19.60 -2.28 -1.65
N GLY A 60 -18.61 -2.89 -1.02
CA GLY A 60 -18.50 -4.34 -1.03
C GLY A 60 -17.28 -4.87 -0.31
N THR A 61 -17.18 -6.19 -0.28
CA THR A 61 -16.00 -6.89 0.22
C THR A 61 -15.10 -7.24 -0.93
N ILE A 62 -13.80 -6.99 -0.77
CA ILE A 62 -12.77 -7.48 -1.69
C ILE A 62 -11.94 -8.53 -0.95
N SER A 63 -11.83 -9.71 -1.55
CA SER A 63 -10.95 -10.79 -1.14
C SER A 63 -9.90 -11.04 -2.23
N LEU A 64 -8.62 -10.95 -1.88
CA LEU A 64 -7.51 -11.20 -2.77
C LEU A 64 -6.85 -12.54 -2.42
N TYR A 65 -6.71 -13.37 -3.42
CA TYR A 65 -6.11 -14.70 -3.35
C TYR A 65 -4.83 -14.73 -4.16
N LYS A 66 -3.82 -15.43 -3.65
CA LYS A 66 -2.65 -15.85 -4.45
C LYS A 66 -2.95 -17.21 -5.06
N ALA A 67 -2.90 -17.30 -6.38
CA ALA A 67 -3.09 -18.56 -7.10
C ALA A 67 -1.78 -19.36 -7.15
N SER A 68 -1.88 -20.67 -6.99
CA SER A 68 -0.85 -21.65 -7.33
C SER A 68 -1.43 -22.68 -8.30
N ALA A 69 -0.61 -23.58 -8.84
CA ALA A 69 -1.06 -24.58 -9.81
C ALA A 69 -2.21 -25.48 -9.29
N ASP A 70 -2.31 -25.67 -7.97
CA ASP A 70 -3.26 -26.60 -7.35
C ASP A 70 -4.14 -25.99 -6.23
N SER A 71 -3.91 -24.75 -5.81
CA SER A 71 -4.69 -24.09 -4.76
C SER A 71 -4.80 -22.57 -4.93
N ALA A 72 -5.71 -21.93 -4.18
CA ALA A 72 -5.75 -20.49 -4.00
C ALA A 72 -5.71 -20.16 -2.51
N THR A 73 -4.81 -19.28 -2.11
CA THR A 73 -4.65 -18.89 -0.70
C THR A 73 -5.13 -17.46 -0.51
N LEU A 74 -6.08 -17.24 0.41
CA LEU A 74 -6.50 -15.90 0.79
C LEU A 74 -5.32 -15.15 1.41
N ILE A 75 -4.98 -13.97 0.90
CA ILE A 75 -3.87 -13.15 1.42
C ILE A 75 -4.34 -11.81 1.98
N LYS A 76 -5.51 -11.32 1.55
CA LYS A 76 -6.07 -10.03 1.98
C LYS A 76 -7.59 -10.02 1.85
N LYS A 77 -8.28 -9.44 2.82
CA LYS A 77 -9.74 -9.24 2.81
C LYS A 77 -10.10 -7.90 3.47
N GLY A 78 -11.04 -7.15 2.92
CA GLY A 78 -11.55 -5.94 3.55
C GLY A 78 -12.85 -5.47 2.96
N TYR A 79 -13.52 -4.56 3.68
CA TYR A 79 -14.69 -3.84 3.19
C TYR A 79 -14.27 -2.50 2.57
N TYR A 80 -14.96 -2.11 1.50
CA TYR A 80 -14.65 -0.93 0.71
C TYR A 80 -15.94 -0.14 0.47
N ASN A 81 -15.89 1.19 0.61
CA ASN A 81 -17.00 2.08 0.20
C ASN A 81 -16.88 2.52 -1.27
N ALA A 82 -15.86 2.04 -1.98
CA ALA A 82 -15.73 2.06 -3.43
C ALA A 82 -14.86 0.87 -3.87
N VAL A 83 -15.46 -0.15 -4.48
CA VAL A 83 -14.73 -1.34 -4.95
C VAL A 83 -14.02 -1.14 -6.30
N PHE A 84 -14.43 -0.13 -7.07
CA PHE A 84 -13.80 0.27 -8.32
C PHE A 84 -12.94 1.53 -8.14
N HIS A 85 -11.95 1.72 -9.02
CA HIS A 85 -10.92 2.74 -8.84
C HIS A 85 -11.47 4.18 -8.89
N PRO A 86 -11.04 5.09 -7.98
CA PRO A 86 -10.12 4.85 -6.87
C PRO A 86 -10.79 4.10 -5.72
N ARG A 87 -10.17 2.99 -5.30
CA ARG A 87 -10.68 2.17 -4.22
C ARG A 87 -10.47 2.84 -2.87
N LYS A 88 -11.44 2.66 -1.98
CA LYS A 88 -11.39 3.22 -0.63
C LYS A 88 -11.81 2.14 0.36
N VAL A 89 -10.85 1.71 1.18
CA VAL A 89 -11.10 0.76 2.27
C VAL A 89 -11.86 1.49 3.37
N GLN A 90 -12.85 0.81 3.96
CA GLN A 90 -13.59 1.31 5.11
C GLN A 90 -13.59 0.25 6.21
N GLY A 91 -13.18 0.62 7.42
CA GLY A 91 -13.05 -0.29 8.54
C GLY A 91 -11.79 -1.16 8.43
N GLN A 92 -11.93 -2.46 8.73
CA GLN A 92 -10.79 -3.35 8.84
C GLN A 92 -10.36 -3.94 7.48
N LEU A 93 -9.05 -3.88 7.24
CA LEU A 93 -8.35 -4.66 6.25
C LEU A 93 -7.52 -5.74 6.94
N ILE A 94 -7.82 -6.99 6.63
CA ILE A 94 -7.17 -8.16 7.23
C ILE A 94 -6.22 -8.77 6.21
N THR A 95 -5.02 -9.11 6.64
CA THR A 95 -4.04 -9.87 5.83
C THR A 95 -3.78 -11.23 6.48
N TYR A 96 -3.38 -12.19 5.64
CA TYR A 96 -3.21 -13.58 6.04
C TYR A 96 -1.85 -14.12 5.62
N TYR A 97 -1.33 -15.05 6.42
CA TYR A 97 -0.19 -15.88 6.07
C TYR A 97 -0.59 -16.97 5.08
N PRO A 98 0.37 -17.59 4.36
CA PRO A 98 0.08 -18.68 3.44
C PRO A 98 -0.61 -19.89 4.10
N ASN A 99 -0.43 -20.07 5.41
CA ASN A 99 -1.10 -21.11 6.21
C ASN A 99 -2.55 -20.76 6.61
N GLY A 100 -3.08 -19.62 6.16
CA GLY A 100 -4.43 -19.13 6.47
C GLY A 100 -4.57 -18.42 7.81
N LYS A 101 -3.54 -18.39 8.65
CA LYS A 101 -3.56 -17.61 9.90
C LYS A 101 -3.57 -16.12 9.61
N ARG A 102 -4.21 -15.35 10.50
CA ARG A 102 -4.22 -13.90 10.41
C ARG A 102 -2.81 -13.35 10.61
N LYS A 103 -2.34 -12.58 9.64
CA LYS A 103 -1.04 -11.89 9.68
C LYS A 103 -1.18 -10.49 10.26
N GLY A 104 -2.23 -9.76 9.88
CA GLY A 104 -2.40 -8.39 10.35
C GLY A 104 -3.80 -7.84 10.16
N VAL A 105 -4.11 -6.77 10.89
CA VAL A 105 -5.35 -6.00 10.80
C VAL A 105 -4.97 -4.54 10.79
N GLN A 106 -5.39 -3.83 9.75
CA GLN A 106 -5.24 -2.40 9.61
C GLN A 106 -6.62 -1.76 9.57
N THR A 107 -6.80 -0.67 10.30
CA THR A 107 -8.07 0.06 10.31
C THR A 107 -7.99 1.29 9.42
N TYR A 108 -9.02 1.51 8.61
CA TYR A 108 -9.14 2.60 7.66
C TYR A 108 -10.45 3.36 7.82
N GLU A 109 -10.40 4.65 7.55
CA GLU A 109 -11.55 5.54 7.40
C GLU A 109 -11.39 6.28 6.07
N ASP A 110 -12.34 6.11 5.15
CA ASP A 110 -12.29 6.69 3.79
C ASP A 110 -11.00 6.41 3.01
N GLY A 111 -10.44 5.22 3.18
CA GLY A 111 -9.20 4.78 2.55
C GLY A 111 -7.93 5.32 3.22
N ILE A 112 -8.04 6.04 4.33
CA ILE A 112 -6.92 6.58 5.10
C ILE A 112 -6.74 5.74 6.36
N LEU A 113 -5.51 5.33 6.70
CA LEU A 113 -5.23 4.60 7.95
C LEU A 113 -5.72 5.42 9.15
N HIS A 114 -6.56 4.81 9.98
CA HIS A 114 -7.16 5.39 11.17
C HIS A 114 -7.33 4.31 12.22
N GLY A 115 -6.89 4.54 13.46
CA GLY A 115 -6.93 3.55 14.52
C GLY A 115 -5.69 2.66 14.53
N LEU A 116 -5.84 1.36 14.72
CA LEU A 116 -4.70 0.46 14.91
C LEU A 116 -4.29 -0.28 13.62
N ASP A 117 -2.98 -0.40 13.44
CA ASP A 117 -2.29 -1.41 12.63
C ASP A 117 -1.67 -2.45 13.57
N ILE A 118 -2.15 -3.68 13.49
CA ILE A 118 -1.70 -4.79 14.33
C ILE A 118 -1.18 -5.89 13.42
N GLU A 119 0.04 -6.35 13.65
CA GLU A 119 0.56 -7.56 13.00
C GLU A 119 0.96 -8.59 14.06
N TRP A 120 0.83 -9.86 13.69
CA TRP A 120 1.31 -11.01 14.44
C TRP A 120 2.45 -11.68 13.67
N HIS A 121 3.30 -12.41 14.38
CA HIS A 121 4.23 -13.38 13.80
C HIS A 121 3.47 -14.67 13.43
N GLU A 122 4.07 -15.56 12.63
CA GLU A 122 3.44 -16.84 12.25
C GLU A 122 3.16 -17.79 13.43
N ASN A 123 3.83 -17.57 14.56
CA ASN A 123 3.62 -18.30 15.82
C ASN A 123 2.52 -17.68 16.70
N ASP A 124 1.68 -16.79 16.14
CA ASP A 124 0.58 -16.07 16.80
C ASP A 124 1.01 -15.06 17.88
N SER A 125 2.31 -14.91 18.15
CA SER A 125 2.81 -13.82 19.02
C SER A 125 2.61 -12.47 18.35
N LEU A 126 2.26 -11.44 19.14
CA LEU A 126 2.13 -10.08 18.65
C LEU A 126 3.48 -9.63 18.09
N ARG A 127 3.48 -8.99 16.90
CA ARG A 127 4.68 -8.47 16.24
C ARG A 127 4.73 -6.95 16.33
N GLN A 128 3.61 -6.29 16.06
CA GLN A 128 3.50 -4.84 16.17
C GLN A 128 2.09 -4.40 16.53
N SER A 129 1.99 -3.22 17.14
CA SER A 129 0.77 -2.45 17.30
C SER A 129 1.12 -0.99 17.10
N ILE A 130 0.50 -0.32 16.13
CA ILE A 130 0.79 1.06 15.76
C ILE A 130 -0.51 1.85 15.68
N GLY A 131 -0.60 2.95 16.43
CA GLY A 131 -1.70 3.89 16.34
C GLY A 131 -1.55 4.88 15.19
N TYR A 132 -2.65 5.14 14.50
CA TYR A 132 -2.78 6.12 13.44
C TYR A 132 -3.99 7.02 13.66
N GLU A 133 -3.84 8.29 13.30
CA GLU A 133 -4.94 9.24 13.15
C GLU A 133 -4.77 9.97 11.81
N LYS A 134 -5.77 9.86 10.92
CA LYS A 134 -5.76 10.50 9.59
C LYS A 134 -4.46 10.23 8.81
N GLY A 135 -3.99 9.00 8.85
CA GLY A 135 -2.82 8.52 8.11
C GLY A 135 -1.47 8.85 8.74
N LYS A 136 -1.44 9.51 9.91
CA LYS A 136 -0.21 9.83 10.65
C LYS A 136 -0.09 8.95 11.89
N TYR A 137 1.13 8.60 12.29
CA TYR A 137 1.35 7.95 13.58
C TYR A 137 0.80 8.82 14.72
N ASN A 138 -0.02 8.22 15.57
CA ASN A 138 -0.65 8.90 16.68
C ASN A 138 -0.99 7.90 17.79
N GLY A 139 -0.59 8.20 19.01
CA GLY A 139 -0.63 7.25 20.12
C GLY A 139 0.61 6.35 20.14
N GLU A 140 0.45 5.14 20.66
CA GLU A 140 1.55 4.21 20.87
C GLU A 140 1.98 3.48 19.60
N LEU A 141 3.27 3.24 19.48
CA LEU A 141 3.88 2.27 18.58
C LEU A 141 4.65 1.28 19.44
N LYS A 142 4.31 -0.01 19.35
CA LYS A 142 5.01 -1.09 20.05
C LYS A 142 5.37 -2.19 19.07
N THR A 143 6.58 -2.74 19.17
CA THR A 143 6.98 -3.95 18.44
C THR A 143 7.59 -4.97 19.39
N TYR A 144 7.55 -6.24 18.98
CA TYR A 144 7.89 -7.36 19.84
C TYR A 144 8.71 -8.41 19.07
N TYR A 145 9.63 -9.05 19.79
CA TYR A 145 10.35 -10.23 19.32
C TYR A 145 9.39 -11.42 19.16
N LYS A 146 9.81 -12.47 18.43
CA LYS A 146 9.02 -13.70 18.27
C LYS A 146 8.77 -14.42 19.60
N SER A 147 9.61 -14.17 20.60
CA SER A 147 9.43 -14.63 21.98
C SER A 147 8.27 -13.92 22.72
N GLY A 148 7.72 -12.84 22.15
CA GLY A 148 6.71 -11.99 22.76
C GLY A 148 7.29 -10.87 23.64
N LYS A 149 8.61 -10.81 23.81
CA LYS A 149 9.26 -9.73 24.57
C LYS A 149 9.21 -8.40 23.81
N LEU A 150 9.02 -7.31 24.55
CA LEU A 150 8.98 -5.96 23.99
C LEU A 150 10.33 -5.63 23.34
N LYS A 151 10.29 -5.21 22.09
CA LYS A 151 11.47 -4.79 21.31
C LYS A 151 11.58 -3.27 21.27
N ARG A 152 10.46 -2.57 21.14
CA ARG A 152 10.44 -1.10 21.14
C ARG A 152 9.09 -0.57 21.60
N GLU A 153 9.11 0.63 22.14
CA GLU A 153 7.93 1.42 22.42
C GLU A 153 8.19 2.88 22.10
N GLU A 154 7.24 3.53 21.43
CA GLU A 154 7.34 4.91 21.02
C GLU A 154 5.97 5.57 21.18
N LEU A 155 5.94 6.88 21.42
CA LEU A 155 4.72 7.66 21.51
C LEU A 155 4.75 8.75 20.44
N TYR A 156 3.69 8.83 19.66
CA TYR A 156 3.51 9.82 18.61
C TYR A 156 2.32 10.72 18.90
N LYS A 157 2.43 11.98 18.50
CA LYS A 157 1.33 12.93 18.48
C LYS A 157 1.33 13.64 17.13
N ASN A 158 0.25 13.51 16.35
CA ASN A 158 0.11 14.12 15.03
C ASN A 158 1.27 13.82 14.05
N GLY A 159 1.86 12.62 14.14
CA GLY A 159 3.00 12.19 13.32
C GLY A 159 4.38 12.56 13.90
N GLU A 160 4.43 13.33 14.97
CA GLU A 160 5.69 13.73 15.62
C GLU A 160 6.00 12.79 16.80
N GLN A 161 7.21 12.23 16.80
CA GLN A 161 7.69 11.41 17.90
C GLN A 161 7.88 12.26 19.16
N GLN A 162 7.25 11.83 20.25
CA GLN A 162 7.35 12.45 21.58
C GLN A 162 8.35 11.71 22.46
N TYR A 163 8.40 10.38 22.31
CA TYR A 163 9.21 9.47 23.12
C TYR A 163 9.54 8.21 22.34
N GLY A 164 10.66 7.57 22.68
CA GLY A 164 11.03 6.28 22.11
C GLY A 164 12.09 5.56 22.94
N LYS A 165 11.91 4.23 23.09
CA LYS A 165 12.88 3.31 23.67
C LYS A 165 12.96 2.02 22.87
N CYS A 166 14.16 1.45 22.85
CA CYS A 166 14.44 0.16 22.24
C CYS A 166 15.02 -0.77 23.31
N TYR A 167 14.70 -2.05 23.19
CA TYR A 167 15.13 -3.09 24.12
C TYR A 167 15.72 -4.27 23.35
N ALA A 168 16.76 -4.88 23.90
CA ALA A 168 17.25 -6.18 23.47
C ALA A 168 16.31 -7.30 23.94
N GLU A 169 16.48 -8.51 23.41
CA GLU A 169 15.62 -9.65 23.75
C GLU A 169 15.81 -10.17 25.18
N ASP A 170 16.87 -9.78 25.89
CA ASP A 170 16.99 -10.02 27.33
C ASP A 170 16.20 -9.01 28.18
N GLY A 171 15.66 -7.95 27.56
CA GLY A 171 14.94 -6.86 28.22
C GLY A 171 15.80 -5.66 28.59
N SER A 172 17.12 -5.69 28.33
CA SER A 172 18.00 -4.54 28.54
C SER A 172 17.71 -3.42 27.53
N GLU A 173 17.79 -2.17 27.98
CA GLU A 173 17.61 -1.01 27.10
C GLU A 173 18.82 -0.87 26.16
N VAL A 174 18.55 -0.60 24.89
CA VAL A 174 19.57 -0.37 23.86
C VAL A 174 19.41 1.02 23.24
N ALA A 175 20.43 1.47 22.51
CA ALA A 175 20.40 2.76 21.83
C ALA A 175 19.14 2.89 20.96
N PHE A 176 18.42 3.99 21.15
CA PHE A 176 17.22 4.28 20.38
C PHE A 176 17.58 4.52 18.91
N VAL A 177 16.87 3.84 18.01
CA VAL A 177 16.88 4.10 16.58
C VAL A 177 15.45 4.38 16.12
N PRO A 178 15.20 5.38 15.26
CA PRO A 178 13.85 5.64 14.76
C PRO A 178 13.21 4.41 14.12
N TYR A 179 11.91 4.20 14.34
CA TYR A 179 11.18 3.10 13.72
C TYR A 179 11.24 3.17 12.18
N ARG A 180 11.03 4.36 11.63
CA ARG A 180 11.02 4.61 10.19
C ARG A 180 11.37 6.06 9.89
N GLU A 181 12.23 6.27 8.91
CA GLU A 181 12.50 7.59 8.33
C GLU A 181 12.23 7.54 6.82
N MET A 182 11.49 8.53 6.32
CA MET A 182 11.21 8.65 4.89
C MET A 182 12.42 9.18 4.14
N PRO A 183 12.60 8.81 2.85
CA PRO A 183 13.64 9.40 2.03
C PRO A 183 13.53 10.92 1.97
N VAL A 184 14.66 11.60 2.09
CA VAL A 184 14.73 13.07 2.07
C VAL A 184 15.58 13.52 0.89
N PHE A 185 15.00 14.32 0.00
CA PHE A 185 15.77 14.97 -1.06
C PHE A 185 16.78 15.95 -0.45
N ARG A 186 18.01 16.02 -0.98
CA ARG A 186 19.04 16.95 -0.49
C ARG A 186 18.49 18.37 -0.32
N GLY A 187 18.63 18.94 0.88
CA GLY A 187 18.09 20.26 1.24
C GLY A 187 16.59 20.28 1.57
N GLY A 188 15.96 19.11 1.71
CA GLY A 188 14.57 18.94 2.12
C GLY A 188 13.54 19.32 1.05
N GLU A 189 12.29 19.45 1.48
CA GLU A 189 11.15 19.71 0.60
C GLU A 189 11.31 21.01 -0.20
N ARG A 190 11.81 22.08 0.43
CA ARG A 190 12.03 23.37 -0.25
C ARG A 190 13.00 23.24 -1.43
N ALA A 191 14.11 22.53 -1.24
CA ALA A 191 15.09 22.31 -2.31
C ALA A 191 14.54 21.41 -3.42
N MET A 192 13.70 20.43 -3.07
CA MET A 192 12.98 19.61 -4.05
C MET A 192 12.04 20.46 -4.90
N LEU A 193 11.21 21.31 -4.28
CA LEU A 193 10.30 22.21 -5.01
C LEU A 193 11.06 23.19 -5.91
N GLN A 194 12.19 23.71 -5.43
CA GLN A 194 13.07 24.57 -6.22
C GLN A 194 13.66 23.82 -7.42
N TYR A 195 14.15 22.59 -7.23
CA TYR A 195 14.64 21.75 -8.31
C TYR A 195 13.55 21.54 -9.38
N LEU A 196 12.33 21.19 -8.96
CA LEU A 196 11.21 21.01 -9.88
C LEU A 196 10.93 22.30 -10.67
N GLY A 197 10.82 23.44 -9.99
CA GLY A 197 10.56 24.73 -10.63
C GLY A 197 11.64 25.16 -11.63
N GLN A 198 12.89 24.76 -11.43
CA GLN A 198 14.02 25.08 -12.33
C GLN A 198 14.16 24.10 -13.50
N ASN A 199 13.73 22.85 -13.33
CA ASN A 199 14.00 21.78 -14.29
C ASN A 199 12.79 21.38 -15.13
N ILE A 200 11.57 21.73 -14.73
CA ILE A 200 10.35 21.49 -15.51
C ILE A 200 10.35 22.38 -16.76
N ARG A 201 10.10 21.74 -17.90
CA ARG A 201 9.94 22.35 -19.22
C ARG A 201 8.55 22.06 -19.72
N TYR A 202 7.72 23.10 -19.83
CA TYR A 202 6.36 22.93 -20.32
C TYR A 202 6.34 22.52 -21.80
N PRO A 203 5.74 21.38 -22.18
CA PRO A 203 5.61 20.99 -23.57
C PRO A 203 4.80 22.01 -24.39
N ALA A 204 5.29 22.39 -25.57
CA ALA A 204 4.64 23.38 -26.42
C ALA A 204 3.24 22.96 -26.89
N SER A 205 3.00 21.65 -27.08
CA SER A 205 1.68 21.07 -27.36
C SER A 205 0.71 21.34 -26.20
N SER A 206 1.12 21.02 -24.98
CA SER A 206 0.32 21.25 -23.77
C SER A 206 0.04 22.72 -23.52
N GLN A 207 0.98 23.62 -23.85
CA GLN A 207 0.73 25.08 -23.81
C GLN A 207 -0.36 25.51 -24.79
N ARG A 208 -0.26 25.08 -26.07
CA ARG A 208 -1.27 25.38 -27.09
C ARG A 208 -2.65 24.85 -26.71
N ASN A 209 -2.70 23.66 -26.11
CA ASN A 209 -3.92 23.00 -25.66
C ASN A 209 -4.45 23.55 -24.33
N ARG A 210 -3.74 24.48 -23.69
CA ARG A 210 -4.05 25.03 -22.36
C ARG A 210 -4.21 23.95 -21.27
N GLU A 211 -3.55 22.82 -21.44
CA GLU A 211 -3.54 21.74 -20.45
C GLU A 211 -2.86 22.23 -19.19
N SER A 212 -3.41 21.99 -18.00
CA SER A 212 -2.78 22.32 -16.72
C SER A 212 -3.26 21.38 -15.63
N GLY A 213 -2.53 21.28 -14.51
CA GLY A 213 -2.92 20.43 -13.39
C GLY A 213 -1.73 19.78 -12.69
N VAL A 214 -1.97 18.62 -12.06
CA VAL A 214 -0.94 17.86 -11.34
C VAL A 214 -0.86 16.42 -11.85
N VAL A 215 0.26 16.11 -12.51
CA VAL A 215 0.67 14.73 -12.83
C VAL A 215 1.24 14.11 -11.55
N VAL A 216 0.84 12.89 -11.20
CA VAL A 216 1.35 12.22 -9.99
C VAL A 216 2.25 11.07 -10.40
N ILE A 217 3.50 11.13 -9.96
CA ILE A 217 4.52 10.12 -10.22
C ILE A 217 4.76 9.30 -8.96
N ASN A 218 4.83 7.98 -9.12
CA ASN A 218 5.26 7.05 -8.10
C ASN A 218 6.61 6.46 -8.52
N PHE A 219 7.57 6.37 -7.60
CA PHE A 219 8.90 5.81 -7.86
C PHE A 219 9.50 5.25 -6.57
N THR A 220 10.54 4.43 -6.67
CA THR A 220 11.26 3.90 -5.51
C THR A 220 12.54 4.68 -5.29
N VAL A 221 12.73 5.24 -4.09
CA VAL A 221 14.06 5.65 -3.63
C VAL A 221 14.73 4.41 -3.03
N ASN A 222 15.79 3.94 -3.68
CA ASN A 222 16.48 2.73 -3.25
C ASN A 222 17.39 3.00 -2.03
N LYS A 223 17.90 1.92 -1.41
CA LYS A 223 18.82 1.98 -0.26
C LYS A 223 20.14 2.76 -0.49
N HIS A 224 20.44 3.12 -1.74
CA HIS A 224 21.60 3.93 -2.13
C HIS A 224 21.24 5.39 -2.49
N GLY A 225 19.96 5.77 -2.42
CA GLY A 225 19.50 7.13 -2.72
C GLY A 225 19.28 7.39 -4.23
N GLY A 226 19.26 6.33 -5.04
CA GLY A 226 18.88 6.38 -6.44
C GLY A 226 17.38 6.20 -6.64
N ILE A 227 16.87 6.65 -7.78
CA ILE A 227 15.47 6.47 -8.18
C ILE A 227 15.35 5.25 -9.10
N ASN A 228 14.43 4.35 -8.78
CA ASN A 228 14.07 3.20 -9.60
C ASN A 228 12.57 3.25 -9.98
N ASN A 229 12.23 2.69 -11.15
CA ASN A 229 10.87 2.42 -11.60
C ASN A 229 9.88 3.60 -11.52
N PRO A 230 10.20 4.80 -12.04
CA PRO A 230 9.25 5.91 -12.06
C PRO A 230 8.06 5.58 -12.98
N ARG A 231 6.84 5.77 -12.46
CA ARG A 231 5.57 5.48 -13.14
C ARG A 231 4.56 6.58 -12.89
N VAL A 232 3.78 6.92 -13.90
CA VAL A 232 2.63 7.83 -13.78
C VAL A 232 1.47 7.07 -13.17
N ILE A 233 0.94 7.55 -12.04
CA ILE A 233 -0.26 7.00 -11.39
C ILE A 233 -1.48 7.91 -11.55
N ARG A 234 -1.27 9.19 -11.90
CA ARG A 234 -2.33 10.09 -12.35
C ARG A 234 -1.82 10.93 -13.52
N SER A 235 -2.41 10.69 -14.68
CA SER A 235 -2.08 11.34 -15.95
C SER A 235 -2.94 12.60 -16.17
N ILE A 236 -2.42 13.51 -16.99
CA ILE A 236 -3.21 14.60 -17.62
C ILE A 236 -3.15 14.45 -19.13
N SER A 237 -1.93 14.35 -19.67
CA SER A 237 -1.69 14.12 -21.08
C SER A 237 -0.34 13.42 -21.24
N ARG A 238 -0.18 12.70 -22.35
CA ARG A 238 1.06 11.97 -22.66
C ARG A 238 2.30 12.88 -22.64
N ASP A 239 2.17 14.14 -23.02
CA ASP A 239 3.30 15.06 -23.09
C ASP A 239 3.70 15.58 -21.71
N LEU A 240 2.74 15.92 -20.84
CA LEU A 240 3.01 16.28 -19.44
C LEU A 240 3.56 15.09 -18.64
N ASP A 241 3.07 13.89 -18.92
CA ASP A 241 3.54 12.64 -18.32
C ASP A 241 5.01 12.39 -18.64
N LYS A 242 5.41 12.50 -19.92
CA LYS A 242 6.80 12.35 -20.37
C LYS A 242 7.71 13.36 -19.68
N GLU A 243 7.27 14.61 -19.56
CA GLU A 243 8.06 15.64 -18.91
C GLU A 243 8.20 15.39 -17.40
N ALA A 244 7.12 15.03 -16.72
CA ALA A 244 7.15 14.68 -15.30
C ALA A 244 8.10 13.50 -15.05
N LEU A 245 8.02 12.44 -15.86
CA LEU A 245 8.93 11.31 -15.78
C LEU A 245 10.39 11.73 -16.00
N ARG A 246 10.67 12.59 -16.99
CA ARG A 246 12.03 13.08 -17.27
C ARG A 246 12.62 13.83 -16.07
N VAL A 247 11.84 14.76 -15.49
CA VAL A 247 12.30 15.59 -14.36
C VAL A 247 12.52 14.74 -13.11
N VAL A 248 11.57 13.85 -12.78
CA VAL A 248 11.69 12.97 -11.61
C VAL A 248 12.86 12.01 -11.78
N SER A 249 13.04 11.41 -12.95
CA SER A 249 14.16 10.49 -13.20
C SER A 249 15.53 11.16 -13.07
N GLY A 250 15.61 12.48 -13.27
CA GLY A 250 16.84 13.27 -13.10
C GLY A 250 17.13 13.70 -11.66
N MET A 251 16.20 13.48 -10.72
CA MET A 251 16.39 13.89 -9.32
C MET A 251 17.47 13.03 -8.65
N SER A 252 18.59 13.66 -8.31
CA SER A 252 19.72 13.01 -7.61
C SER A 252 19.96 13.64 -6.23
N GLY A 253 20.59 12.87 -5.34
CA GLY A 253 20.92 13.29 -3.98
C GLY A 253 19.82 13.03 -2.97
N TRP A 254 19.12 11.90 -3.09
CA TRP A 254 18.21 11.45 -2.04
C TRP A 254 19.00 10.80 -0.91
N THR A 255 18.64 11.16 0.31
CA THR A 255 18.96 10.35 1.49
C THR A 255 17.97 9.17 1.51
N PRO A 256 18.45 7.92 1.54
CA PRO A 256 17.58 6.75 1.61
C PRO A 256 16.67 6.79 2.84
N GLY A 257 15.51 6.15 2.73
CA GLY A 257 14.70 5.88 3.92
C GLY A 257 15.31 4.77 4.76
N THR A 258 14.97 4.77 6.05
CA THR A 258 15.42 3.76 7.02
C THR A 258 14.21 3.07 7.65
N PHE A 259 14.40 1.80 8.01
CA PHE A 259 13.46 1.03 8.82
C PHE A 259 14.25 0.35 9.94
N GLU A 260 13.94 0.72 11.18
CA GLU A 260 14.69 0.29 12.37
C GLU A 260 16.21 0.54 12.25
N GLY A 261 16.62 1.63 11.60
CA GLY A 261 18.03 1.99 11.36
C GLY A 261 18.65 1.41 10.09
N GLU A 262 18.04 0.40 9.47
CA GLU A 262 18.53 -0.20 8.23
C GLU A 262 18.01 0.54 6.99
N LYS A 263 18.89 0.80 6.03
CA LYS A 263 18.49 1.46 4.77
C LYS A 263 17.63 0.52 3.94
N VAL A 264 16.45 1.00 3.51
CA VAL A 264 15.48 0.21 2.75
C VAL A 264 15.02 0.95 1.49
N ASP A 265 14.54 0.18 0.53
CA ASP A 265 13.85 0.72 -0.64
C ASP A 265 12.48 1.25 -0.22
N VAL A 266 12.18 2.52 -0.55
CA VAL A 266 10.93 3.17 -0.16
C VAL A 266 10.19 3.67 -1.39
N LEU A 267 8.92 3.28 -1.50
CA LEU A 267 8.00 3.83 -2.50
C LEU A 267 7.64 5.27 -2.15
N TYR A 268 7.88 6.18 -3.06
CA TYR A 268 7.64 7.62 -2.91
C TYR A 268 6.64 8.09 -3.96
N THR A 269 5.71 8.95 -3.56
CA THR A 269 4.71 9.55 -4.46
C THR A 269 4.90 11.06 -4.50
N LEU A 270 5.15 11.60 -5.70
CA LEU A 270 5.43 13.02 -5.92
C LEU A 270 4.41 13.63 -6.88
N PRO A 271 3.58 14.59 -6.42
CA PRO A 271 2.75 15.40 -7.29
C PRO A 271 3.60 16.46 -8.01
N VAL A 272 3.63 16.40 -9.34
CA VAL A 272 4.30 17.37 -10.22
C VAL A 272 3.25 18.32 -10.80
N ARG A 273 3.31 19.59 -10.41
CA ARG A 273 2.35 20.61 -10.82
C ARG A 273 2.81 21.33 -12.09
N PHE A 274 1.93 21.37 -13.08
CA PHE A 274 2.04 22.19 -14.28
C PHE A 274 1.02 23.32 -14.21
N THR A 275 1.49 24.55 -14.33
CA THR A 275 0.63 25.74 -14.32
C THR A 275 1.09 26.66 -15.43
N ILE A 276 0.15 27.10 -16.26
CA ILE A 276 0.38 28.13 -17.27
C ILE A 276 0.48 29.44 -16.51
N ARG A 277 1.59 30.14 -16.68
CA ARG A 277 1.76 31.51 -16.18
C ARG A 277 1.35 32.49 -17.26
#